data_AF-A0AAT9RTJ7-F1
#
_entry.id   AF-A0AAT9RTJ7-F1
#
_cell.length_a   1.000
_cell.length_b   1.000
_cell.length_c   1.000
_cell.angle_alpha   90.00
_cell.angle_beta   90.00
_cell.angle_gamma   90.00
#
_symmetry.space_group_name_H-M   'P 1'
#
loop_
_entity.id
_entity.type
_entity.pdbx_description
1 polymer ?
#
loop_
_entity_poly.entity_id
_entity_poly.type
_entity_poly.pdbx_seq_one_letter_code
_entity_poly.pdbx_strand_id
1 'polypeptide(L)'
;MREGSGKGAVVVPPTKKVVVLTALPLEYRAMRRLLEEPRRVDHAGTIFECGRLAGTSTTVCLAVTGAGNDSAAVITERAINFFQPEAVFFTGIAGSLKADVSPGDVVVAIEVYSYHGGKQDPDGFKARPRGWEASYSLQQVAMYVDNVGAWAANLAQDSGGSAEVHFKPIVTGDVVVNAPAGSPLRVFLDEHYNGAVAVEMEAAGFANAAHKAEGVPHLMIRGVSDRADGTKQSTDSVGLQGIAAENAASFTAEVIAHLTPADVPSAPETAVSEDEPTDELIWQPLDQPTSLAWHRDLVPSSAYTSAPALLEIHLAPVSVTSRVTATRMQQLADELVNLGRGNGLFSNTERVETQSSAEVTVASVTGRNGRSAGLAITRSGQRSAWESLPHPGIGFVLDQEHTQERIATLLSLLEAIDVPTAPAYAPAVGIENPRMVMVERLSAVNPTHATFSHRSDAPVRVDPEEAVTATMLVGRSGELAEELTARLLLVFRGPGRS
;
A
#
# COMPACT_ATOMS: atom_id res chain seq x y z
N MET A 1 35.29 -28.28 28.02
CA MET A 1 35.27 -26.83 28.30
C MET A 1 35.97 -26.13 27.13
N ARG A 2 35.37 -25.26 26.32
CA ARG A 2 34.05 -24.62 26.29
C ARG A 2 33.69 -24.43 24.81
N GLU A 3 32.46 -24.75 24.44
CA GLU A 3 31.81 -24.27 23.21
C GLU A 3 31.49 -22.79 23.37
N GLY A 4 31.79 -21.98 22.35
CA GLY A 4 31.38 -20.59 22.26
C GLY A 4 30.13 -20.48 21.39
N SER A 5 28.98 -20.27 22.02
CA SER A 5 27.70 -20.02 21.36
C SER A 5 27.66 -18.64 20.73
N GLY A 6 27.62 -18.59 19.40
CA GLY A 6 27.27 -17.38 18.66
C GLY A 6 25.80 -17.05 18.91
N LYS A 7 25.55 -15.91 19.56
CA LYS A 7 24.21 -15.33 19.65
C LYS A 7 23.75 -14.92 18.25
N GLY A 8 22.86 -15.71 17.65
CA GLY A 8 22.11 -15.29 16.48
C GLY A 8 21.35 -14.00 16.81
N ALA A 9 21.52 -12.98 15.97
CA ALA A 9 20.68 -11.81 16.01
C ALA A 9 19.26 -12.26 15.68
N VAL A 10 18.37 -12.20 16.67
CA VAL A 10 16.94 -12.39 16.47
C VAL A 10 16.48 -11.23 15.59
N VAL A 11 16.24 -11.50 14.32
CA VAL A 11 15.53 -10.57 13.43
C VAL A 11 14.09 -10.54 13.94
N VAL A 12 13.77 -9.51 14.71
CA VAL A 12 12.40 -9.24 15.14
C VAL A 12 11.65 -8.74 13.90
N PRO A 13 10.58 -9.40 13.45
CA PRO A 13 9.80 -8.91 12.32
C PRO A 13 9.27 -7.49 12.63
N PRO A 14 9.11 -6.62 11.62
CA PRO A 14 8.47 -5.32 11.82
C PRO A 14 7.11 -5.56 12.49
N THR A 15 6.90 -4.92 13.64
CA THR A 15 5.68 -5.13 14.43
C THR A 15 4.50 -4.50 13.69
N LYS A 16 3.52 -5.33 13.32
CA LYS A 16 2.26 -4.88 12.73
C LYS A 16 1.59 -3.87 13.67
N LYS A 17 1.20 -2.71 13.14
CA LYS A 17 0.54 -1.65 13.94
C LYS A 17 -0.85 -1.39 13.43
N VAL A 18 -1.80 -1.47 14.35
CA VAL A 18 -3.20 -1.09 14.14
C VAL A 18 -3.53 0.06 15.07
N VAL A 19 -4.29 1.03 14.60
CA VAL A 19 -4.85 2.08 15.47
C VAL A 19 -6.30 1.75 15.78
N VAL A 20 -6.67 1.87 17.05
CA VAL A 20 -8.07 1.76 17.49
C VAL A 20 -8.46 3.07 18.17
N LEU A 21 -9.53 3.68 17.70
CA LEU A 21 -10.08 4.91 18.25
C LEU A 21 -11.42 4.62 18.93
N THR A 22 -11.66 5.33 20.02
CA THR A 22 -12.87 5.24 20.83
C THR A 22 -13.34 6.65 21.18
N ALA A 23 -14.62 6.88 21.42
CA ALA A 23 -15.14 8.20 21.77
C ALA A 23 -15.19 8.39 23.29
N LEU A 24 -15.53 7.34 24.05
CA LEU A 24 -15.86 7.40 25.47
C LEU A 24 -14.86 6.63 26.34
N PRO A 25 -14.66 7.05 27.61
CA PRO A 25 -13.77 6.33 28.53
C PRO A 25 -14.15 4.86 28.79
N LEU A 26 -15.44 4.51 28.70
CA LEU A 26 -15.88 3.13 28.90
C LEU A 26 -15.47 2.22 27.72
N GLU A 27 -15.57 2.74 26.49
CA GLU A 27 -15.18 2.04 25.26
C GLU A 27 -13.66 1.83 25.23
N TYR A 28 -12.93 2.89 25.60
CA TYR A 28 -11.49 2.84 25.79
C TYR A 28 -11.08 1.76 26.79
N ARG A 29 -11.71 1.72 27.97
CA ARG A 29 -11.41 0.72 28.99
C ARG A 29 -11.73 -0.69 28.49
N ALA A 30 -12.80 -0.88 27.72
CA ALA A 30 -13.15 -2.16 27.14
C ALA A 30 -12.02 -2.67 26.23
N MET A 31 -11.55 -1.86 25.27
CA MET A 31 -10.41 -2.24 24.43
C MET A 31 -9.10 -2.39 25.20
N ARG A 32 -8.81 -1.47 26.13
CA ARG A 32 -7.55 -1.46 26.88
C ARG A 32 -7.34 -2.75 27.67
N ARG A 33 -8.41 -3.38 28.17
CA ARG A 33 -8.34 -4.66 28.90
C ARG A 33 -7.86 -5.83 28.04
N LEU A 34 -7.98 -5.72 26.71
CA LEU A 34 -7.54 -6.72 25.74
C LEU A 34 -6.07 -6.53 25.34
N LEU A 35 -5.39 -5.50 25.86
CA LEU A 35 -4.00 -5.18 25.55
C LEU A 35 -3.05 -5.65 26.66
N GLU A 36 -1.97 -6.29 26.26
CA GLU A 36 -0.85 -6.66 27.08
C GLU A 36 0.24 -5.56 27.03
N GLU A 37 0.78 -5.24 28.22
CA GLU A 37 1.85 -4.25 28.40
C GLU A 37 1.62 -2.87 27.73
N PRO A 38 0.44 -2.23 27.90
CA PRO A 38 0.19 -0.93 27.29
C PRO A 38 1.16 0.14 27.79
N ARG A 39 1.74 0.90 26.86
CA ARG A 39 2.65 2.01 27.13
C ARG A 39 2.10 3.30 26.57
N ARG A 40 2.19 4.36 27.37
CA ARG A 40 1.81 5.72 26.97
C ARG A 40 2.73 6.24 25.86
N VAL A 41 2.12 6.81 24.83
CA VAL A 41 2.78 7.48 23.70
C VAL A 41 2.10 8.83 23.47
N ASP A 42 2.82 9.93 23.72
CA ASP A 42 2.32 11.29 23.54
C ASP A 42 2.71 11.81 22.15
N HIS A 43 1.73 12.31 21.38
CA HIS A 43 1.98 12.93 20.09
C HIS A 43 1.02 14.08 19.81
N ALA A 44 1.56 15.27 19.51
CA ALA A 44 0.81 16.47 19.12
C ALA A 44 -0.42 16.78 20.00
N GLY A 45 -0.28 16.60 21.33
CA GLY A 45 -1.35 16.85 22.30
C GLY A 45 -2.36 15.71 22.48
N THR A 46 -2.22 14.60 21.75
CA THR A 46 -3.00 13.36 21.94
C THR A 46 -2.16 12.33 22.70
N ILE A 47 -2.79 11.67 23.66
CA ILE A 47 -2.20 10.53 24.38
C ILE A 47 -2.76 9.25 23.77
N PHE A 48 -1.86 8.41 23.28
CA PHE A 48 -2.14 7.05 22.87
C PHE A 48 -1.61 6.08 23.94
N GLU A 49 -2.23 4.91 24.08
CA GLU A 49 -1.61 3.75 24.71
C GLU A 49 -1.37 2.67 23.66
N CYS A 50 -0.12 2.30 23.44
CA CYS A 50 0.24 1.22 22.52
C CYS A 50 0.60 -0.03 23.33
N GLY A 51 -0.07 -1.14 23.06
CA GLY A 51 0.17 -2.44 23.68
C GLY A 51 0.01 -3.56 22.67
N ARG A 52 0.44 -4.78 23.03
CA ARG A 52 0.23 -5.95 22.18
C ARG A 52 -1.18 -6.48 22.41
N LEU A 53 -1.93 -6.80 21.36
CA LEU A 53 -3.23 -7.43 21.53
C LEU A 53 -3.03 -8.83 22.11
N ALA A 54 -3.80 -9.18 23.15
CA ALA A 54 -3.67 -10.47 23.83
C ALA A 54 -3.77 -11.64 22.84
N GLY A 55 -2.90 -12.63 22.99
CA GLY A 55 -2.85 -13.79 22.09
C GLY A 55 -2.29 -13.53 20.69
N THR A 56 -1.84 -12.32 20.34
CA THR A 56 -1.29 -12.00 19.02
C THR A 56 0.05 -11.26 19.11
N SER A 57 0.73 -11.07 17.97
CA SER A 57 1.93 -10.22 17.82
C SER A 57 1.60 -8.79 17.37
N THR A 58 0.32 -8.48 17.13
CA THR A 58 -0.13 -7.17 16.64
C THR A 58 -0.06 -6.12 17.74
N THR A 59 0.58 -4.99 17.43
CA THR A 59 0.57 -3.81 18.30
C THR A 59 -0.66 -2.96 18.01
N VAL A 60 -1.48 -2.72 19.02
CA VAL A 60 -2.64 -1.82 18.95
C VAL A 60 -2.29 -0.51 19.66
N CYS A 61 -2.40 0.60 18.93
CA CYS A 61 -2.31 1.95 19.48
C CYS A 61 -3.72 2.54 19.67
N LEU A 62 -4.12 2.65 20.93
CA LEU A 62 -5.47 3.01 21.38
C LEU A 62 -5.52 4.48 21.80
N ALA A 63 -6.58 5.21 21.42
CA ALA A 63 -6.85 6.55 21.94
C ALA A 63 -8.35 6.85 22.12
N VAL A 64 -8.62 7.85 22.96
CA VAL A 64 -9.95 8.46 23.13
C VAL A 64 -10.01 9.75 22.32
N THR A 65 -10.98 9.85 21.42
CA THR A 65 -11.21 11.05 20.60
C THR A 65 -12.10 12.06 21.30
N GLY A 66 -12.95 11.62 22.22
CA GLY A 66 -14.13 12.37 22.62
C GLY A 66 -15.25 12.25 21.59
N ALA A 67 -16.44 12.71 21.97
CA ALA A 67 -17.63 12.63 21.13
C ALA A 67 -17.62 13.70 20.02
N GLY A 68 -18.20 13.35 18.87
CA GLY A 68 -18.40 14.26 17.74
C GLY A 68 -17.41 14.09 16.59
N ASN A 69 -17.87 14.44 15.39
CA ASN A 69 -17.17 14.16 14.14
C ASN A 69 -15.87 14.97 13.98
N ASP A 70 -15.82 16.21 14.48
CA ASP A 70 -14.64 17.07 14.33
C ASP A 70 -13.40 16.49 15.04
N SER A 71 -13.57 16.07 16.30
CA SER A 71 -12.48 15.50 17.08
C SER A 71 -12.06 14.14 16.52
N ALA A 72 -13.03 13.32 16.13
CA ALA A 72 -12.77 12.03 15.49
C ALA A 72 -11.94 12.21 14.21
N ALA A 73 -12.27 13.17 13.34
CA ALA A 73 -11.52 13.44 12.13
C ALA A 73 -10.06 13.85 12.40
N VAL A 74 -9.87 14.83 13.30
CA VAL A 74 -8.55 15.38 13.63
C VAL A 74 -7.63 14.33 14.24
N ILE A 75 -8.16 13.51 15.16
CA ILE A 75 -7.35 12.49 15.84
C ILE A 75 -7.08 11.29 14.93
N THR A 76 -8.03 10.93 14.06
CA THR A 76 -7.81 9.88 13.06
C THR A 76 -6.68 10.24 12.10
N GLU A 77 -6.73 11.44 11.51
CA GLU A 77 -5.68 11.92 10.60
C GLU A 77 -4.31 11.97 11.29
N ARG A 78 -4.28 12.50 12.52
CA ARG A 78 -3.06 12.54 13.34
C ARG A 78 -2.50 11.15 13.61
N ALA A 79 -3.35 10.20 13.96
CA ALA A 79 -2.95 8.83 14.25
C ALA A 79 -2.42 8.12 12.99
N ILE A 80 -3.10 8.30 11.85
CA ILE A 80 -2.65 7.75 10.56
C ILE A 80 -1.26 8.29 10.20
N ASN A 81 -1.08 9.61 10.24
CA ASN A 81 0.19 10.23 9.88
C ASN A 81 1.34 9.84 10.81
N PHE A 82 1.06 9.69 12.11
CA PHE A 82 2.10 9.40 13.09
C PHE A 82 2.48 7.93 13.14
N PHE A 83 1.50 7.02 13.10
CA PHE A 83 1.75 5.59 13.25
C PHE A 83 1.94 4.84 11.93
N GLN A 84 1.44 5.39 10.82
CA GLN A 84 1.30 4.70 9.53
C GLN A 84 0.77 3.26 9.68
N PRO A 85 -0.45 3.11 10.26
CA PRO A 85 -0.96 1.80 10.61
C PRO A 85 -1.42 0.99 9.39
N GLU A 86 -1.45 -0.34 9.53
CA GLU A 86 -1.99 -1.27 8.53
C GLU A 86 -3.51 -1.13 8.40
N ALA A 87 -4.17 -0.80 9.50
CA ALA A 87 -5.60 -0.54 9.55
C ALA A 87 -5.93 0.42 10.70
N VAL A 88 -7.03 1.15 10.54
CA VAL A 88 -7.63 1.97 11.59
C VAL A 88 -9.03 1.49 11.89
N PHE A 89 -9.35 1.32 13.17
CA PHE A 89 -10.68 0.95 13.63
C PHE A 89 -11.25 2.08 14.47
N PHE A 90 -12.55 2.30 14.35
CA PHE A 90 -13.30 3.02 15.36
C PHE A 90 -14.25 2.05 16.03
N THR A 91 -14.10 1.89 17.34
CA THR A 91 -14.93 0.99 18.13
C THR A 91 -15.63 1.76 19.24
N GLY A 92 -16.88 1.43 19.52
CA GLY A 92 -17.64 2.11 20.55
C GLY A 92 -19.10 1.69 20.59
N ILE A 93 -19.97 2.52 21.17
CA ILE A 93 -21.40 2.24 21.29
C ILE A 93 -22.23 3.04 20.29
N ALA A 94 -23.45 2.57 20.02
CA ALA A 94 -24.44 3.25 19.20
C ALA A 94 -25.87 2.98 19.70
N GLY A 95 -26.81 3.85 19.34
CA GLY A 95 -28.24 3.63 19.57
C GLY A 95 -28.87 2.91 18.37
N SER A 96 -29.70 1.89 18.62
CA SER A 96 -30.42 1.19 17.56
C SER A 96 -31.50 2.07 16.95
N LEU A 97 -31.63 1.98 15.63
CA LEU A 97 -32.68 2.63 14.86
C LEU A 97 -33.82 1.68 14.49
N LYS A 98 -33.66 0.37 14.71
CA LYS A 98 -34.59 -0.66 14.22
C LYS A 98 -34.93 -1.67 15.32
N ALA A 99 -36.12 -2.24 15.25
CA ALA A 99 -36.61 -3.15 16.30
C ALA A 99 -35.84 -4.48 16.32
N ASP A 100 -35.37 -4.93 15.15
CA ASP A 100 -34.61 -6.15 14.90
C ASP A 100 -33.11 -6.06 15.25
N VAL A 101 -32.63 -4.88 15.68
CA VAL A 101 -31.29 -4.70 16.23
C VAL A 101 -31.42 -4.36 17.72
N SER A 102 -30.97 -5.27 18.58
CA SER A 102 -31.23 -5.24 20.02
C SER A 102 -30.04 -4.71 20.82
N PRO A 103 -30.27 -4.08 21.99
CA PRO A 103 -29.18 -3.76 22.91
C PRO A 103 -28.34 -5.00 23.25
N GLY A 104 -27.01 -4.87 23.14
CA GLY A 104 -26.06 -5.97 23.23
C GLY A 104 -25.53 -6.46 21.87
N ASP A 105 -26.27 -6.26 20.78
CA ASP A 105 -25.82 -6.64 19.44
C ASP A 105 -24.62 -5.79 18.99
N VAL A 106 -23.89 -6.30 18.00
CA VAL A 106 -22.80 -5.61 17.33
C VAL A 106 -23.24 -5.21 15.93
N VAL A 107 -22.95 -3.99 15.51
CA VAL A 107 -23.17 -3.49 14.16
C VAL A 107 -21.80 -3.20 13.53
N VAL A 108 -21.51 -3.90 12.44
CA VAL A 108 -20.37 -3.60 11.57
C VAL A 108 -20.88 -2.66 10.48
N ALA A 109 -20.40 -1.42 10.51
CA ALA A 109 -20.84 -0.40 9.57
C ALA A 109 -20.21 -0.65 8.20
N ILE A 110 -20.95 -1.30 7.30
CA ILE A 110 -20.53 -1.48 5.89
C ILE A 110 -20.61 -0.18 5.10
N GLU A 111 -21.44 0.75 5.56
CA GLU A 111 -21.56 2.10 5.02
C GLU A 111 -21.94 3.09 6.14
N VAL A 112 -21.42 4.31 6.07
CA VAL A 112 -21.66 5.39 7.03
C VAL A 112 -22.29 6.58 6.31
N TYR A 113 -23.45 7.05 6.78
CA TYR A 113 -24.10 8.25 6.25
C TYR A 113 -24.10 9.41 7.23
N SER A 114 -23.56 10.56 6.83
CA SER A 114 -23.77 11.80 7.59
C SER A 114 -25.16 12.38 7.33
N TYR A 115 -25.96 12.55 8.39
CA TYR A 115 -27.35 13.01 8.27
C TYR A 115 -27.53 14.54 8.35
N HIS A 116 -26.48 15.29 8.70
CA HIS A 116 -26.54 16.77 8.79
C HIS A 116 -26.39 17.47 7.43
N GLY A 117 -25.92 16.77 6.39
CA GLY A 117 -25.69 17.35 5.07
C GLY A 117 -27.00 17.62 4.32
N GLY A 118 -27.20 18.86 3.86
CA GLY A 118 -28.38 19.21 3.07
C GLY A 118 -28.50 20.68 2.73
N LYS A 119 -29.64 21.04 2.14
CA LYS A 119 -30.02 22.42 1.81
C LYS A 119 -31.32 22.77 2.53
N GLN A 120 -31.34 23.87 3.29
CA GLN A 120 -32.57 24.45 3.80
C GLN A 120 -33.14 25.46 2.78
N ASP A 121 -34.40 25.29 2.42
CA ASP A 121 -35.16 26.29 1.65
C ASP A 121 -36.61 26.42 2.18
N PRO A 122 -37.47 27.29 1.60
CA PRO A 122 -38.83 27.51 2.12
C PRO A 122 -39.72 26.25 2.14
N ASP A 123 -39.40 25.23 1.33
CA ASP A 123 -40.16 23.98 1.29
C ASP A 123 -39.70 22.98 2.37
N GLY A 124 -38.59 23.27 3.06
CA GLY A 124 -38.03 22.42 4.12
C GLY A 124 -36.54 22.09 3.94
N PHE A 125 -36.05 21.17 4.77
CA PHE A 125 -34.69 20.66 4.68
C PHE A 125 -34.63 19.55 3.62
N LYS A 126 -33.74 19.69 2.64
CA LYS A 126 -33.50 18.73 1.56
C LYS A 126 -32.20 18.01 1.84
N ALA A 127 -32.30 16.77 2.34
CA ALA A 127 -31.16 15.93 2.67
C ALA A 127 -30.23 15.74 1.45
N ARG A 128 -28.92 15.81 1.69
CA ARG A 128 -27.86 15.49 0.73
C ARG A 128 -26.86 14.58 1.44
N PRO A 129 -27.13 13.26 1.48
CA PRO A 129 -26.28 12.30 2.16
C PRO A 129 -24.85 12.39 1.65
N ARG A 130 -23.89 12.35 2.58
CA ARG A 130 -22.53 11.92 2.28
C ARG A 130 -22.33 10.54 2.89
N GLY A 131 -21.95 9.59 2.03
CA GLY A 131 -21.69 8.20 2.38
C GLY A 131 -20.20 7.87 2.32
N TRP A 132 -19.76 6.95 3.16
CA TRP A 132 -18.44 6.31 3.08
C TRP A 132 -18.61 4.81 3.28
N GLU A 133 -18.07 4.02 2.36
CA GLU A 133 -18.04 2.56 2.46
C GLU A 133 -16.86 2.10 3.33
N ALA A 134 -17.06 0.99 4.06
CA ALA A 134 -15.96 0.34 4.77
C ALA A 134 -14.95 -0.28 3.79
N SER A 135 -13.71 -0.46 4.25
CA SER A 135 -12.72 -1.19 3.46
C SER A 135 -13.13 -2.65 3.28
N TYR A 136 -13.27 -3.07 2.02
CA TYR A 136 -13.76 -4.41 1.66
C TYR A 136 -12.97 -5.54 2.32
N SER A 137 -11.64 -5.42 2.39
CA SER A 137 -10.77 -6.40 3.04
C SER A 137 -11.11 -6.60 4.53
N LEU A 138 -11.29 -5.51 5.28
CA LEU A 138 -11.66 -5.58 6.70
C LEU A 138 -13.10 -6.07 6.90
N GLN A 139 -14.01 -5.70 6.00
CA GLN A 139 -15.37 -6.24 6.00
C GLN A 139 -15.37 -7.77 5.81
N GLN A 140 -14.56 -8.32 4.91
CA GLN A 140 -14.45 -9.77 4.71
C GLN A 140 -13.90 -10.48 5.95
N VAL A 141 -12.89 -9.91 6.62
CA VAL A 141 -12.37 -10.46 7.88
C VAL A 141 -13.45 -10.44 8.97
N ALA A 142 -14.21 -9.35 9.10
CA ALA A 142 -15.31 -9.27 10.03
C ALA A 142 -16.42 -10.30 9.74
N MET A 143 -16.79 -10.48 8.47
CA MET A 143 -17.74 -11.53 8.06
C MET A 143 -17.22 -12.93 8.39
N TYR A 144 -15.93 -13.18 8.21
CA TYR A 144 -15.32 -14.45 8.60
C TYR A 144 -15.41 -14.67 10.12
N VAL A 145 -15.00 -13.69 10.92
CA VAL A 145 -15.03 -13.74 12.39
C VAL A 145 -16.43 -14.04 12.93
N ASP A 146 -17.45 -13.41 12.33
CA ASP A 146 -18.85 -13.69 12.67
C ASP A 146 -19.25 -15.12 12.29
N ASN A 147 -18.98 -15.54 11.05
CA ASN A 147 -19.33 -16.88 10.56
C ASN A 147 -18.69 -18.03 11.36
N VAL A 148 -17.45 -17.85 11.82
CA VAL A 148 -16.77 -18.87 12.65
C VAL A 148 -17.08 -18.74 14.14
N GLY A 149 -17.77 -17.67 14.55
CA GLY A 149 -18.18 -17.42 15.93
C GLY A 149 -17.04 -17.22 16.93
N ALA A 150 -15.82 -16.89 16.45
CA ALA A 150 -14.61 -16.79 17.29
C ALA A 150 -14.78 -15.77 18.44
N TRP A 151 -15.58 -14.73 18.23
CA TRP A 151 -15.80 -13.66 19.18
C TRP A 151 -16.80 -14.00 20.29
N ALA A 152 -17.67 -14.98 20.09
CA ALA A 152 -18.70 -15.34 21.06
C ALA A 152 -18.10 -15.89 22.37
N ALA A 153 -16.90 -16.48 22.32
CA ALA A 153 -16.17 -16.96 23.50
C ALA A 153 -15.71 -15.82 24.44
N ASN A 154 -15.60 -14.59 23.91
CA ASN A 154 -15.16 -13.40 24.64
C ASN A 154 -16.34 -12.55 25.13
N LEU A 155 -17.59 -13.02 24.95
CA LEU A 155 -18.77 -12.38 25.51
C LEU A 155 -18.81 -12.56 27.02
N ALA A 156 -19.22 -11.53 27.75
CA ALA A 156 -19.40 -11.61 29.19
C ALA A 156 -20.43 -12.71 29.53
N GLN A 157 -20.09 -13.66 30.40
CA GLN A 157 -20.97 -14.78 30.77
C GLN A 157 -22.31 -14.32 31.39
N ASP A 158 -22.35 -13.10 31.93
CA ASP A 158 -23.52 -12.51 32.58
C ASP A 158 -24.52 -11.86 31.61
N SER A 159 -24.30 -11.92 30.29
CA SER A 159 -25.11 -11.21 29.27
C SER A 159 -26.52 -11.77 29.07
N GLY A 160 -26.83 -12.98 29.54
CA GLY A 160 -28.18 -13.57 29.47
C GLY A 160 -28.77 -13.82 28.07
N GLY A 161 -28.06 -13.46 26.99
CA GLY A 161 -28.49 -13.66 25.59
C GLY A 161 -27.30 -13.72 24.63
N SER A 162 -27.50 -14.36 23.46
CA SER A 162 -26.56 -14.35 22.35
C SER A 162 -26.64 -13.01 21.63
N ALA A 163 -25.55 -12.25 21.60
CA ALA A 163 -25.46 -11.04 20.79
C ALA A 163 -25.32 -11.42 19.31
N GLU A 164 -26.05 -10.72 18.43
CA GLU A 164 -25.96 -10.89 16.98
C GLU A 164 -25.03 -9.84 16.35
N VAL A 165 -24.48 -10.15 15.17
CA VAL A 165 -23.67 -9.21 14.38
C VAL A 165 -24.44 -8.79 13.14
N HIS A 166 -24.58 -7.48 12.96
CA HIS A 166 -25.33 -6.88 11.85
C HIS A 166 -24.38 -6.13 10.92
N PHE A 167 -24.25 -6.58 9.67
CA PHE A 167 -23.51 -5.89 8.61
C PHE A 167 -24.44 -4.96 7.86
N LYS A 168 -24.55 -3.71 8.32
CA LYS A 168 -25.57 -2.76 7.85
C LYS A 168 -25.07 -1.32 7.88
N PRO A 169 -25.69 -0.41 7.10
CA PRO A 169 -25.38 1.00 7.17
C PRO A 169 -25.69 1.59 8.55
N ILE A 170 -24.95 2.62 8.93
CA ILE A 170 -25.24 3.47 10.10
C ILE A 170 -25.39 4.93 9.68
N VAL A 171 -26.05 5.72 10.50
CA VAL A 171 -26.06 7.18 10.36
C VAL A 171 -25.29 7.86 11.47
N THR A 172 -24.75 9.03 11.16
CA THR A 172 -23.90 9.79 12.07
C THR A 172 -24.16 11.28 12.02
N GLY A 173 -24.04 11.93 13.17
CA GLY A 173 -24.11 13.37 13.31
C GLY A 173 -23.96 13.81 14.77
N ASP A 174 -23.78 15.10 15.01
CA ASP A 174 -23.39 15.62 16.33
C ASP A 174 -24.55 15.79 17.33
N VAL A 175 -25.63 14.99 17.20
CA VAL A 175 -26.77 14.98 18.11
C VAL A 175 -26.94 13.60 18.73
N VAL A 176 -27.03 13.54 20.06
CA VAL A 176 -27.44 12.33 20.78
C VAL A 176 -28.93 12.11 20.52
N VAL A 177 -29.26 11.08 19.74
CA VAL A 177 -30.66 10.73 19.46
C VAL A 177 -31.24 9.94 20.64
N ASN A 178 -32.19 10.54 21.33
CA ASN A 178 -32.98 9.89 22.38
C ASN A 178 -34.41 10.40 22.32
N ALA A 179 -35.13 10.02 21.25
CA ALA A 179 -36.46 10.55 20.97
C ALA A 179 -37.37 9.45 20.39
N PRO A 180 -38.66 9.41 20.78
CA PRO A 180 -39.56 8.36 20.34
C PRO A 180 -39.80 8.38 18.82
N ALA A 181 -40.30 7.26 18.32
CA ALA A 181 -40.83 7.15 16.97
C ALA A 181 -41.82 8.30 16.68
N GLY A 182 -41.73 8.90 15.49
CA GLY A 182 -42.56 10.03 15.09
C GLY A 182 -42.04 11.42 15.50
N SER A 183 -40.96 11.51 16.29
CA SER A 183 -40.28 12.80 16.52
C SER A 183 -39.64 13.33 15.23
N PRO A 184 -39.46 14.66 15.05
CA PRO A 184 -39.01 15.23 13.77
C PRO A 184 -37.70 14.63 13.23
N LEU A 185 -36.68 14.47 14.07
CA LEU A 185 -35.42 13.85 13.67
C LEU A 185 -35.59 12.37 13.34
N ARG A 186 -36.46 11.66 14.07
CA ARG A 186 -36.71 10.24 13.86
C ARG A 186 -37.40 9.97 12.53
N VAL A 187 -38.44 10.76 12.23
CA VAL A 187 -39.12 10.77 10.92
C VAL A 187 -38.13 11.08 9.81
N PHE A 188 -37.31 12.12 9.98
CA PHE A 188 -36.29 12.49 9.00
C PHE A 188 -35.30 11.34 8.71
N LEU A 189 -34.78 10.67 9.75
CA LEU A 189 -33.88 9.53 9.58
C LEU A 189 -34.58 8.35 8.91
N ASP A 190 -35.83 8.06 9.29
CA ASP A 190 -36.61 6.97 8.72
C ASP A 190 -37.02 7.24 7.26
N GLU A 191 -37.22 8.50 6.85
CA GLU A 191 -37.56 8.89 5.47
C GLU A 191 -36.34 8.87 4.54
N HIS A 192 -35.18 9.35 5.00
CA HIS A 192 -34.01 9.55 4.14
C HIS A 192 -32.92 8.49 4.27
N TYR A 193 -32.90 7.74 5.37
CA TYR A 193 -31.84 6.79 5.71
C TYR A 193 -32.43 5.46 6.22
N ASN A 194 -33.51 5.01 5.59
CA ASN A 194 -34.31 3.88 6.07
C ASN A 194 -33.54 2.54 6.19
N GLY A 195 -32.44 2.38 5.46
CA GLY A 195 -31.57 1.20 5.52
C GLY A 195 -30.57 1.22 6.68
N ALA A 196 -30.38 2.37 7.34
CA ALA A 196 -29.48 2.48 8.47
C ALA A 196 -30.10 1.88 9.74
N VAL A 197 -29.30 1.12 10.48
CA VAL A 197 -29.78 0.37 11.65
C VAL A 197 -29.29 0.93 12.98
N ALA A 198 -28.30 1.82 12.99
CA ALA A 198 -27.78 2.44 14.19
C ALA A 198 -27.41 3.91 13.97
N VAL A 199 -27.37 4.67 15.06
CA VAL A 199 -26.93 6.07 15.10
C VAL A 199 -25.84 6.30 16.14
N GLU A 200 -24.80 7.05 15.75
CA GLU A 200 -23.70 7.49 16.59
C GLU A 200 -23.20 8.89 16.17
N MET A 201 -22.05 9.34 16.70
CA MET A 201 -21.61 10.74 16.57
C MET A 201 -20.19 10.94 15.99
N GLU A 202 -19.45 9.90 15.59
CA GLU A 202 -18.04 10.05 15.17
C GLU A 202 -17.74 9.54 13.76
N ALA A 203 -18.65 8.76 13.17
CA ALA A 203 -18.32 7.95 12.01
C ALA A 203 -17.96 8.73 10.76
N ALA A 204 -18.61 9.87 10.52
CA ALA A 204 -18.32 10.67 9.34
C ALA A 204 -16.94 11.31 9.47
N GLY A 205 -16.58 11.77 10.66
CA GLY A 205 -15.26 12.32 10.94
C GLY A 205 -14.14 11.30 10.70
N PHE A 206 -14.29 10.13 11.33
CA PHE A 206 -13.38 9.00 11.18
C PHE A 206 -13.22 8.55 9.72
N ALA A 207 -14.33 8.22 9.06
CA ALA A 207 -14.32 7.70 7.69
C ALA A 207 -13.78 8.75 6.69
N ASN A 208 -14.15 10.03 6.85
CA ASN A 208 -13.63 11.10 6.01
C ASN A 208 -12.12 11.33 6.19
N ALA A 209 -11.59 11.18 7.41
CA ALA A 209 -10.15 11.28 7.64
C ALA A 209 -9.39 10.10 7.02
N ALA A 210 -9.87 8.86 7.24
CA ALA A 210 -9.28 7.66 6.64
C ALA A 210 -9.33 7.70 5.10
N HIS A 211 -10.47 8.08 4.53
CA HIS A 211 -10.63 8.21 3.08
C HIS A 211 -9.69 9.26 2.46
N LYS A 212 -9.45 10.38 3.15
CA LYS A 212 -8.54 11.44 2.67
C LYS A 212 -7.06 11.10 2.82
N ALA A 213 -6.70 10.25 3.77
CA ALA A 213 -5.33 9.80 3.99
C ALA A 213 -4.99 8.61 3.07
N GLU A 214 -5.21 8.77 1.76
CA GLU A 214 -4.96 7.74 0.73
C GLU A 214 -5.72 6.41 0.95
N GLY A 215 -6.81 6.42 1.72
CA GLY A 215 -7.67 5.26 1.86
C GLY A 215 -7.10 4.13 2.72
N VAL A 216 -6.35 4.45 3.79
CA VAL A 216 -5.93 3.46 4.80
C VAL A 216 -7.11 2.54 5.17
N PRO A 217 -6.92 1.21 5.20
CA PRO A 217 -7.98 0.28 5.52
C PRO A 217 -8.67 0.67 6.83
N HIS A 218 -9.98 0.85 6.78
CA HIS A 218 -10.76 1.31 7.93
C HIS A 218 -12.08 0.58 8.08
N LEU A 219 -12.45 0.33 9.34
CA LEU A 219 -13.70 -0.32 9.69
C LEU A 219 -14.26 0.28 10.98
N MET A 220 -15.57 0.47 11.02
CA MET A 220 -16.27 0.89 12.22
C MET A 220 -17.13 -0.25 12.77
N ILE A 221 -17.00 -0.49 14.08
CA ILE A 221 -17.70 -1.55 14.81
C ILE A 221 -18.36 -0.91 16.02
N ARG A 222 -19.67 -1.07 16.15
CA ARG A 222 -20.46 -0.46 17.23
C ARG A 222 -21.26 -1.49 18.00
N GLY A 223 -21.23 -1.42 19.33
CA GLY A 223 -22.12 -2.18 20.19
C GLY A 223 -23.40 -1.39 20.45
N VAL A 224 -24.55 -2.04 20.40
CA VAL A 224 -25.84 -1.38 20.58
C VAL A 224 -26.11 -1.19 22.07
N SER A 225 -26.13 0.05 22.55
CA SER A 225 -26.33 0.35 23.98
C SER A 225 -27.79 0.59 24.37
N ASP A 226 -28.59 1.10 23.44
CA ASP A 226 -29.96 1.54 23.67
C ASP A 226 -30.76 1.59 22.34
N ARG A 227 -32.03 1.98 22.40
CA ARG A 227 -32.94 2.03 21.23
C ARG A 227 -33.14 3.43 20.63
N ALA A 228 -32.39 4.44 21.09
CA ALA A 228 -32.51 5.83 20.65
C ALA A 228 -33.95 6.41 20.68
N ASP A 229 -34.85 5.83 21.48
CA ASP A 229 -36.31 6.01 21.41
C ASP A 229 -36.90 6.85 22.55
N GLY A 230 -36.04 7.50 23.35
CA GLY A 230 -36.44 8.26 24.52
C GLY A 230 -36.30 7.47 25.83
N THR A 231 -36.01 6.16 25.79
CA THR A 231 -35.93 5.31 26.99
C THR A 231 -34.52 5.15 27.57
N LYS A 232 -33.51 5.86 27.03
CA LYS A 232 -32.08 5.71 27.36
C LYS A 232 -31.73 5.70 28.87
N GLN A 233 -32.45 6.48 29.69
CA GLN A 233 -32.20 6.49 31.15
C GLN A 233 -32.46 5.13 31.82
N SER A 234 -33.43 4.36 31.31
CA SER A 234 -33.74 3.02 31.83
C SER A 234 -32.69 1.99 31.42
N THR A 235 -32.16 2.06 30.19
CA THR A 235 -31.11 1.15 29.70
C THR A 235 -29.75 1.40 30.38
N ASP A 236 -29.42 2.66 30.64
CA ASP A 236 -28.18 3.05 31.32
C ASP A 236 -28.14 2.52 32.77
N SER A 237 -29.30 2.47 33.44
CA SER A 237 -29.43 1.96 34.81
C SER A 237 -29.18 0.46 34.95
N VAL A 238 -29.23 -0.29 33.83
CA VAL A 238 -29.02 -1.75 33.77
C VAL A 238 -27.60 -2.10 33.28
N GLY A 239 -26.75 -1.10 33.00
CA GLY A 239 -25.35 -1.32 32.61
C GLY A 239 -25.14 -1.73 31.14
N LEU A 240 -26.16 -1.58 30.28
CA LEU A 240 -26.11 -2.00 28.88
C LEU A 240 -25.02 -1.31 28.05
N GLN A 241 -24.63 -0.07 28.39
CA GLN A 241 -23.49 0.60 27.75
C GLN A 241 -22.17 -0.16 27.95
N GLY A 242 -21.98 -0.75 29.13
CA GLY A 242 -20.79 -1.55 29.43
C GLY A 242 -20.75 -2.81 28.58
N ILE A 243 -21.87 -3.54 28.53
CA ILE A 243 -22.03 -4.76 27.72
C ILE A 243 -21.83 -4.45 26.24
N ALA A 244 -22.47 -3.40 25.73
CA ALA A 244 -22.34 -2.98 24.33
C ALA A 244 -20.87 -2.66 23.97
N ALA A 245 -20.18 -1.90 24.82
CA ALA A 245 -18.78 -1.56 24.58
C ALA A 245 -17.85 -2.78 24.68
N GLU A 246 -18.13 -3.71 25.58
CA GLU A 246 -17.39 -4.97 25.70
C GLU A 246 -17.59 -5.84 24.46
N ASN A 247 -18.83 -5.99 23.99
CA ASN A 247 -19.12 -6.78 22.78
C ASN A 247 -18.47 -6.16 21.54
N ALA A 248 -18.55 -4.83 21.38
CA ALA A 248 -17.87 -4.12 20.30
C ALA A 248 -16.34 -4.29 20.36
N ALA A 249 -15.76 -4.15 21.55
CA ALA A 249 -14.34 -4.30 21.78
C ALA A 249 -13.86 -5.73 21.51
N SER A 250 -14.58 -6.73 22.01
CA SER A 250 -14.29 -8.15 21.78
C SER A 250 -14.37 -8.50 20.30
N PHE A 251 -15.41 -8.07 19.60
CA PHE A 251 -15.51 -8.29 18.14
C PHE A 251 -14.38 -7.57 17.38
N THR A 252 -14.07 -6.32 17.74
CA THR A 252 -12.96 -5.56 17.14
C THR A 252 -11.62 -6.25 17.35
N ALA A 253 -11.35 -6.75 18.55
CA ALA A 253 -10.13 -7.49 18.88
C ALA A 253 -10.02 -8.78 18.06
N GLU A 254 -11.11 -9.53 17.92
CA GLU A 254 -11.11 -10.74 17.08
C GLU A 254 -10.87 -10.42 15.60
N VAL A 255 -11.47 -9.36 15.07
CA VAL A 255 -11.16 -8.88 13.71
C VAL A 255 -9.67 -8.55 13.59
N ILE A 256 -9.09 -7.84 14.57
CA ILE A 256 -7.66 -7.50 14.58
C ILE A 256 -6.79 -8.76 14.66
N ALA A 257 -7.19 -9.75 15.45
CA ALA A 257 -6.46 -11.01 15.58
C ALA A 257 -6.43 -11.78 14.25
N HIS A 258 -7.50 -11.70 13.47
CA HIS A 258 -7.65 -12.33 12.17
C HIS A 258 -7.18 -11.46 10.98
N LEU A 259 -6.60 -10.28 11.23
CA LEU A 259 -5.86 -9.53 10.18
C LEU A 259 -4.61 -10.27 9.73
N THR A 260 -4.15 -11.23 10.53
CA THR A 260 -3.12 -12.18 10.15
C THR A 260 -3.82 -13.53 9.94
N PRO A 261 -3.58 -14.24 8.84
CA PRO A 261 -4.10 -15.59 8.68
C PRO A 261 -3.70 -16.43 9.89
N ALA A 262 -4.62 -17.22 10.45
CA ALA A 262 -4.30 -18.22 11.46
C ALA A 262 -3.13 -19.06 10.94
N ASP A 263 -2.19 -19.42 11.83
CA ASP A 263 -1.10 -20.34 11.53
C ASP A 263 -1.68 -21.55 10.80
N VAL A 264 -1.49 -21.57 9.48
CA VAL A 264 -1.80 -22.71 8.65
C VAL A 264 -0.89 -23.81 9.20
N PRO A 265 -1.43 -24.94 9.69
CA PRO A 265 -0.59 -26.08 10.02
C PRO A 265 0.29 -26.30 8.81
N SER A 266 1.60 -26.50 9.01
CA SER A 266 2.46 -27.04 7.97
C SER A 266 1.81 -28.36 7.52
N ALA A 267 1.05 -28.26 6.43
CA ALA A 267 0.26 -29.30 5.82
C ALA A 267 1.07 -29.83 4.63
N PRO A 268 0.79 -31.08 4.24
CA PRO A 268 1.77 -32.01 3.73
C PRO A 268 2.32 -31.59 2.38
N GLU A 269 3.50 -32.14 2.09
CA GLU A 269 4.05 -32.35 0.76
C GLU A 269 2.95 -32.33 -0.32
N THR A 270 2.93 -31.20 -1.04
CA THR A 270 2.44 -31.02 -2.40
C THR A 270 1.00 -31.42 -2.70
N ALA A 271 0.17 -30.39 -2.84
CA ALA A 271 -0.50 -30.15 -4.11
C ALA A 271 -0.92 -28.68 -4.15
N VAL A 272 -0.22 -27.84 -4.92
CA VAL A 272 -1.03 -27.03 -5.83
C VAL A 272 -1.88 -28.11 -6.53
N SER A 273 -3.19 -27.95 -6.78
CA SER A 273 -3.45 -28.35 -8.16
C SER A 273 -2.75 -27.25 -8.91
N GLU A 274 -1.54 -27.60 -9.34
CA GLU A 274 -0.76 -26.88 -10.30
C GLU A 274 -1.78 -26.31 -11.28
N ASP A 275 -1.76 -25.01 -11.53
CA ASP A 275 -0.78 -24.59 -12.50
C ASP A 275 0.46 -24.01 -11.81
N GLU A 276 1.32 -24.93 -11.36
CA GLU A 276 2.68 -24.66 -10.89
C GLU A 276 2.68 -23.61 -9.73
N PRO A 277 3.80 -23.21 -9.13
CA PRO A 277 3.96 -21.77 -9.02
C PRO A 277 3.70 -21.31 -10.45
N THR A 278 2.75 -20.41 -10.68
CA THR A 278 3.13 -19.42 -11.67
C THR A 278 4.35 -18.75 -11.03
N ASP A 279 5.51 -19.30 -11.39
CA ASP A 279 6.74 -18.63 -11.71
C ASP A 279 6.42 -17.62 -12.82
N GLU A 280 5.30 -16.91 -12.70
CA GLU A 280 4.80 -15.88 -13.56
C GLU A 280 4.83 -14.62 -12.71
N LEU A 281 5.67 -13.74 -13.17
CA LEU A 281 5.81 -12.40 -12.68
C LEU A 281 4.46 -11.65 -12.80
N ILE A 282 3.89 -11.23 -11.66
CA ILE A 282 2.62 -10.49 -11.62
C ILE A 282 2.89 -8.98 -11.64
N TRP A 283 2.39 -8.29 -12.67
CA TRP A 283 2.42 -6.84 -12.83
C TRP A 283 1.15 -6.21 -12.25
N GLN A 284 1.32 -5.21 -11.38
CA GLN A 284 0.23 -4.50 -10.71
C GLN A 284 0.06 -3.10 -11.31
N PRO A 285 -1.13 -2.73 -11.83
CA PRO A 285 -1.37 -1.38 -12.36
C PRO A 285 -1.12 -0.28 -11.32
N LEU A 286 -0.51 0.81 -11.76
CA LEU A 286 -0.35 2.01 -10.94
C LEU A 286 -1.53 2.97 -11.13
N ASP A 287 -2.05 3.50 -10.03
CA ASP A 287 -3.11 4.51 -10.05
C ASP A 287 -2.69 5.81 -10.75
N GLN A 288 -1.39 6.12 -10.71
CA GLN A 288 -0.76 7.21 -11.47
C GLN A 288 0.66 6.80 -11.93
N PRO A 289 1.12 7.24 -13.12
CA PRO A 289 2.47 6.96 -13.59
C PRO A 289 3.54 7.46 -12.59
N THR A 290 4.52 6.63 -12.30
CA THR A 290 5.65 7.03 -11.43
C THR A 290 6.58 7.97 -12.19
N SER A 291 7.04 9.05 -11.53
CA SER A 291 8.03 9.96 -12.13
C SER A 291 9.38 9.25 -12.31
N LEU A 292 9.86 9.23 -13.56
CA LEU A 292 11.07 8.54 -13.98
C LEU A 292 12.05 9.49 -14.67
N ALA A 293 13.31 9.49 -14.25
CA ALA A 293 14.41 10.16 -14.93
C ALA A 293 15.05 9.22 -15.97
N TRP A 294 14.93 9.53 -17.26
CA TRP A 294 15.50 8.72 -18.33
C TRP A 294 17.00 9.02 -18.50
N HIS A 295 17.74 8.23 -19.28
CA HIS A 295 19.18 8.38 -19.48
C HIS A 295 19.61 9.84 -19.79
N ARG A 296 18.86 10.55 -20.63
CA ARG A 296 19.11 11.97 -20.97
C ARG A 296 19.02 12.94 -19.80
N ASP A 297 18.24 12.58 -18.78
CA ASP A 297 18.05 13.37 -17.56
C ASP A 297 19.13 13.03 -16.53
N LEU A 298 19.68 11.81 -16.59
CA LEU A 298 20.72 11.28 -15.70
C LEU A 298 22.13 11.68 -16.14
N VAL A 299 22.38 11.75 -17.45
CA VAL A 299 23.71 12.02 -18.03
C VAL A 299 23.65 13.28 -18.92
N PRO A 300 24.14 14.44 -18.43
CA PRO A 300 24.05 15.69 -19.17
C PRO A 300 24.85 15.71 -20.49
N SER A 301 24.21 16.28 -21.50
CA SER A 301 24.62 16.45 -22.90
C SER A 301 25.99 17.12 -23.13
N SER A 302 26.90 16.42 -23.82
CA SER A 302 27.81 17.13 -24.75
C SER A 302 27.98 16.46 -26.12
N ALA A 303 27.21 15.41 -26.46
CA ALA A 303 27.46 14.64 -27.69
C ALA A 303 26.22 14.02 -28.37
N TYR A 304 25.04 14.63 -28.32
CA TYR A 304 23.82 14.04 -28.90
C TYR A 304 23.70 14.07 -30.42
N THR A 305 24.72 14.53 -31.17
CA THR A 305 24.68 14.45 -32.64
C THR A 305 25.26 13.16 -33.20
N SER A 306 25.78 12.25 -32.37
CA SER A 306 26.33 10.95 -32.80
C SER A 306 26.36 9.88 -31.69
N ALA A 307 25.45 9.97 -30.71
CA ALA A 307 25.40 8.97 -29.64
C ALA A 307 24.90 7.62 -30.19
N PRO A 308 25.45 6.48 -29.71
CA PRO A 308 25.00 5.16 -30.14
C PRO A 308 23.54 4.93 -29.77
N ALA A 309 22.91 3.93 -30.39
CA ALA A 309 21.63 3.43 -29.90
C ALA A 309 21.85 2.73 -28.55
N LEU A 310 21.19 3.20 -27.50
CA LEU A 310 21.36 2.70 -26.14
C LEU A 310 20.11 1.97 -25.70
N LEU A 311 20.26 0.76 -25.19
CA LEU A 311 19.27 0.10 -24.35
C LEU A 311 19.38 0.70 -22.94
N GLU A 312 18.28 1.19 -22.39
CA GLU A 312 18.20 1.68 -21.01
C GLU A 312 17.12 0.93 -20.23
N ILE A 313 17.40 0.62 -18.96
CA ILE A 313 16.46 0.02 -18.02
C ILE A 313 16.46 0.75 -16.69
N HIS A 314 15.27 0.85 -16.09
CA HIS A 314 15.07 1.56 -14.84
C HIS A 314 14.20 0.75 -13.88
N LEU A 315 14.52 0.84 -12.60
CA LEU A 315 13.67 0.42 -11.48
C LEU A 315 13.31 1.67 -10.67
N ALA A 316 12.10 2.19 -10.87
CA ALA A 316 11.58 3.32 -10.11
C ALA A 316 10.85 2.84 -8.86
N PRO A 317 11.24 3.27 -7.66
CA PRO A 317 10.53 2.88 -6.44
C PRO A 317 9.13 3.49 -6.39
N VAL A 318 8.14 2.70 -5.98
CA VAL A 318 6.75 3.12 -5.79
C VAL A 318 6.51 3.35 -4.30
N SER A 319 5.73 4.38 -3.95
CA SER A 319 5.41 4.75 -2.56
C SER A 319 6.65 5.08 -1.71
N VAL A 320 7.52 5.95 -2.24
CA VAL A 320 8.80 6.36 -1.59
C VAL A 320 8.56 7.10 -0.28
N THR A 321 8.89 6.49 0.85
CA THR A 321 8.78 7.09 2.20
C THR A 321 10.12 7.61 2.75
N SER A 322 11.24 7.30 2.09
CA SER A 322 12.59 7.74 2.49
C SER A 322 13.50 7.98 1.29
N ARG A 323 14.52 8.84 1.44
CA ARG A 323 15.47 9.20 0.38
C ARG A 323 16.87 8.70 0.70
N VAL A 324 17.65 8.39 -0.33
CA VAL A 324 19.07 8.09 -0.17
C VAL A 324 19.79 9.32 0.40
N THR A 325 20.61 9.12 1.43
CA THR A 325 21.31 10.23 2.10
C THR A 325 22.43 10.77 1.20
N ALA A 326 22.74 12.07 1.30
CA ALA A 326 23.83 12.66 0.50
C ALA A 326 25.19 11.97 0.75
N THR A 327 25.45 11.53 1.98
CA THR A 327 26.65 10.74 2.32
C THR A 327 26.66 9.40 1.61
N ARG A 328 25.52 8.69 1.57
CA ARG A 328 25.40 7.43 0.84
C ARG A 328 25.54 7.63 -0.67
N MET A 329 24.96 8.71 -1.23
CA MET A 329 25.10 9.07 -2.64
C MET A 329 26.57 9.21 -3.07
N GLN A 330 27.43 9.78 -2.22
CA GLN A 330 28.86 9.90 -2.49
C GLN A 330 29.59 8.55 -2.44
N GLN A 331 29.27 7.69 -1.46
CA GLN A 331 29.86 6.36 -1.32
C GLN A 331 29.50 5.43 -2.48
N LEU A 332 28.28 5.57 -2.99
CA LEU A 332 27.78 4.77 -4.11
C LEU A 332 28.59 4.94 -5.39
N ALA A 333 29.33 6.05 -5.58
CA ALA A 333 30.10 6.27 -6.80
C ALA A 333 31.13 5.15 -7.05
N ASP A 334 31.92 4.79 -6.03
CA ASP A 334 32.92 3.73 -6.14
C ASP A 334 32.27 2.34 -6.17
N GLU A 335 31.16 2.16 -5.46
CA GLU A 335 30.41 0.90 -5.43
C GLU A 335 29.80 0.58 -6.80
N LEU A 336 29.24 1.57 -7.50
CA LEU A 336 28.72 1.38 -8.86
C LEU A 336 29.83 0.98 -9.84
N VAL A 337 31.04 1.56 -9.71
CA VAL A 337 32.19 1.16 -10.53
C VAL A 337 32.57 -0.30 -10.26
N ASN A 338 32.68 -0.68 -8.99
CA ASN A 338 33.04 -2.04 -8.58
C ASN A 338 31.99 -3.06 -9.01
N LEU A 339 30.71 -2.72 -8.84
CA LEU A 339 29.58 -3.55 -9.22
C LEU A 339 29.53 -3.75 -10.74
N GLY A 340 29.70 -2.68 -11.52
CA GLY A 340 29.76 -2.76 -12.98
C GLY A 340 30.95 -3.57 -13.50
N ARG A 341 32.12 -3.48 -12.86
CA ARG A 341 33.28 -4.33 -13.19
C ARG A 341 33.09 -5.79 -12.81
N GLY A 342 32.57 -6.04 -11.61
CA GLY A 342 32.34 -7.39 -11.08
C GLY A 342 31.38 -8.22 -11.92
N ASN A 343 30.49 -7.56 -12.68
CA ASN A 343 29.48 -8.20 -13.52
C ASN A 343 29.69 -7.92 -15.02
N GLY A 344 30.87 -7.44 -15.43
CA GLY A 344 31.25 -7.32 -16.84
C GLY A 344 30.61 -6.18 -17.64
N LEU A 345 29.85 -5.28 -17.00
CA LEU A 345 29.35 -4.06 -17.63
C LEU A 345 30.51 -3.12 -18.02
N PHE A 346 31.52 -3.03 -17.15
CA PHE A 346 32.78 -2.34 -17.39
C PHE A 346 33.93 -3.34 -17.42
N SER A 347 34.83 -3.22 -18.40
CA SER A 347 36.08 -3.97 -18.38
C SER A 347 37.09 -3.37 -17.39
N ASN A 348 38.07 -4.18 -16.98
CA ASN A 348 39.15 -3.74 -16.10
C ASN A 348 40.09 -2.70 -16.74
N THR A 349 40.06 -2.55 -18.08
CA THR A 349 40.90 -1.62 -18.84
C THR A 349 40.17 -0.35 -19.24
N GLU A 350 38.84 -0.31 -19.13
CA GLU A 350 38.05 0.88 -19.41
C GLU A 350 38.20 1.92 -18.29
N ARG A 351 38.33 3.19 -18.72
CA ARG A 351 38.23 4.34 -17.83
C ARG A 351 36.75 4.59 -17.57
N VAL A 352 36.32 4.32 -16.35
CA VAL A 352 34.97 4.65 -15.87
C VAL A 352 34.97 6.09 -15.36
N GLU A 353 34.06 6.90 -15.87
CA GLU A 353 33.80 8.25 -15.40
C GLU A 353 32.73 8.20 -14.32
N THR A 354 32.97 8.86 -13.19
CA THR A 354 32.00 8.97 -12.10
C THR A 354 31.57 10.43 -11.95
N GLN A 355 30.26 10.63 -11.86
CA GLN A 355 29.66 11.91 -11.55
C GLN A 355 28.77 11.71 -10.32
N SER A 356 29.03 12.46 -9.25
CA SER A 356 28.18 12.44 -8.07
C SER A 356 27.73 13.85 -7.72
N SER A 357 26.44 14.01 -7.51
CA SER A 357 25.78 15.23 -7.08
C SER A 357 24.87 14.93 -5.89
N ALA A 358 24.18 15.94 -5.36
CA ALA A 358 23.20 15.73 -4.29
C ALA A 358 21.99 14.89 -4.75
N GLU A 359 21.69 14.85 -6.06
CA GLU A 359 20.45 14.27 -6.59
C GLU A 359 20.67 13.01 -7.43
N VAL A 360 21.85 12.85 -8.04
CA VAL A 360 22.19 11.68 -8.85
C VAL A 360 23.67 11.32 -8.69
N THR A 361 23.93 10.01 -8.64
CA THR A 361 25.27 9.42 -8.76
C THR A 361 25.28 8.49 -9.96
N VAL A 362 26.27 8.66 -10.83
CA VAL A 362 26.45 7.96 -12.10
C VAL A 362 27.86 7.39 -12.19
N ALA A 363 27.99 6.18 -12.69
CA ALA A 363 29.23 5.59 -13.17
C ALA A 363 29.02 5.12 -14.62
N SER A 364 29.82 5.62 -15.56
CA SER A 364 29.63 5.33 -16.97
C SER A 364 30.94 5.23 -17.75
N VAL A 365 30.93 4.50 -18.86
CA VAL A 365 32.01 4.44 -19.83
C VAL A 365 31.54 4.99 -21.16
N THR A 366 32.42 5.70 -21.87
CA THR A 366 32.21 6.09 -23.26
C THR A 366 33.48 5.77 -24.04
N GLY A 367 33.40 4.74 -24.88
CA GLY A 367 34.52 4.20 -25.65
C GLY A 367 34.59 4.74 -27.09
N ARG A 368 35.78 4.62 -27.70
CA ARG A 368 36.06 5.13 -29.06
C ARG A 368 35.27 4.43 -30.19
N ASN A 369 34.68 3.26 -29.91
CA ASN A 369 33.97 2.44 -30.90
C ASN A 369 32.44 2.57 -30.81
N GLY A 370 31.93 3.66 -30.22
CA GLY A 370 30.49 3.81 -29.97
C GLY A 370 29.96 2.92 -28.83
N ARG A 371 30.85 2.32 -28.04
CA ARG A 371 30.48 1.64 -26.78
C ARG A 371 30.16 2.69 -25.73
N SER A 372 29.02 2.55 -25.09
CA SER A 372 28.60 3.32 -23.94
C SER A 372 27.88 2.37 -23.00
N ALA A 373 28.12 2.49 -21.71
CA ALA A 373 27.42 1.73 -20.68
C ALA A 373 27.49 2.46 -19.35
N GLY A 374 26.55 2.22 -18.45
CA GLY A 374 26.57 2.87 -17.15
C GLY A 374 25.52 2.38 -16.17
N LEU A 375 25.71 2.82 -14.93
CA LEU A 375 24.80 2.65 -13.81
C LEU A 375 24.54 4.03 -13.21
N ALA A 376 23.32 4.26 -12.76
CA ALA A 376 22.94 5.46 -12.04
C ALA A 376 21.98 5.13 -10.88
N ILE A 377 22.04 5.98 -9.87
CA ILE A 377 21.08 6.02 -8.80
C ILE A 377 20.70 7.46 -8.48
N THR A 378 19.40 7.72 -8.35
CA THR A 378 18.89 9.01 -7.93
C THR A 378 18.65 9.03 -6.42
N ARG A 379 18.51 10.23 -5.87
CA ARG A 379 18.17 10.43 -4.46
C ARG A 379 16.81 9.84 -4.05
N SER A 380 15.87 9.72 -5.00
CA SER A 380 14.57 9.06 -4.77
C SER A 380 14.68 7.54 -4.66
N GLY A 381 15.83 6.96 -4.97
CA GLY A 381 16.05 5.51 -5.00
C GLY A 381 15.77 4.87 -6.37
N GLN A 382 15.53 5.67 -7.42
CA GLN A 382 15.49 5.15 -8.78
C GLN A 382 16.86 4.61 -9.17
N ARG A 383 16.90 3.39 -9.67
CA ARG A 383 18.11 2.71 -10.13
C ARG A 383 18.02 2.55 -11.64
N SER A 384 19.11 2.77 -12.36
CA SER A 384 19.09 2.79 -13.82
C SER A 384 20.39 2.25 -14.40
N ALA A 385 20.29 1.49 -15.48
CA ALA A 385 21.42 0.91 -16.18
C ALA A 385 21.22 1.05 -17.68
N TRP A 386 22.31 1.17 -18.43
CA TRP A 386 22.25 1.25 -19.88
C TRP A 386 23.49 0.67 -20.53
N GLU A 387 23.35 0.30 -21.80
CA GLU A 387 24.46 -0.07 -22.68
C GLU A 387 24.12 0.12 -24.16
N SER A 388 25.16 0.29 -25.00
CA SER A 388 25.00 0.32 -26.45
C SER A 388 24.50 -1.01 -26.98
N LEU A 389 23.53 -0.94 -27.89
CA LEU A 389 23.12 -2.11 -28.67
C LEU A 389 24.29 -2.65 -29.52
N PRO A 390 24.27 -3.94 -29.89
CA PRO A 390 25.25 -4.52 -30.81
C PRO A 390 25.32 -3.77 -32.14
N HIS A 391 26.52 -3.61 -32.68
CA HIS A 391 26.78 -2.90 -33.93
C HIS A 391 27.72 -3.69 -34.85
N PRO A 392 27.25 -4.80 -35.47
CA PRO A 392 28.10 -5.68 -36.28
C PRO A 392 28.41 -5.15 -37.70
N GLY A 393 27.88 -3.99 -38.09
CA GLY A 393 27.99 -3.48 -39.45
C GLY A 393 27.47 -2.04 -39.57
N ILE A 394 26.58 -1.78 -40.52
CA ILE A 394 26.10 -0.41 -40.84
C ILE A 394 25.13 0.16 -39.78
N GLY A 395 24.46 -0.68 -39.00
CA GLY A 395 23.46 -0.25 -38.00
C GLY A 395 23.53 -1.03 -36.69
N PHE A 396 22.73 -0.59 -35.72
CA PHE A 396 22.55 -1.26 -34.45
C PHE A 396 21.49 -2.36 -34.58
N VAL A 397 21.62 -3.41 -33.78
CA VAL A 397 20.76 -4.58 -33.89
C VAL A 397 20.00 -4.77 -32.59
N LEU A 398 18.67 -4.79 -32.70
CA LEU A 398 17.76 -5.19 -31.64
C LEU A 398 17.36 -6.65 -31.88
N ASP A 399 18.22 -7.54 -31.43
CA ASP A 399 17.95 -8.98 -31.39
C ASP A 399 17.17 -9.31 -30.11
N GLN A 400 16.05 -10.01 -30.23
CA GLN A 400 15.19 -10.36 -29.09
C GLN A 400 15.91 -11.19 -28.02
N GLU A 401 16.59 -12.28 -28.39
CA GLU A 401 17.24 -13.19 -27.44
C GLU A 401 18.40 -12.47 -26.74
N HIS A 402 19.20 -11.74 -27.51
CA HIS A 402 20.28 -10.94 -26.94
C HIS A 402 19.76 -9.83 -26.02
N THR A 403 18.71 -9.12 -26.43
CA THR A 403 18.14 -8.01 -25.64
C THR A 403 17.59 -8.52 -24.31
N GLN A 404 16.89 -9.67 -24.31
CA GLN A 404 16.40 -10.30 -23.09
C GLN A 404 17.54 -10.68 -22.14
N GLU A 405 18.62 -11.32 -22.63
CA GLU A 405 19.79 -11.64 -21.81
C GLU A 405 20.43 -10.39 -21.18
N ARG A 406 20.53 -9.32 -21.97
CA ARG A 406 21.08 -8.04 -21.51
C ARG A 406 20.17 -7.38 -20.48
N ILE A 407 18.87 -7.30 -20.71
CA ILE A 407 17.91 -6.76 -19.75
C ILE A 407 17.98 -7.51 -18.41
N ALA A 408 18.04 -8.85 -18.42
CA ALA A 408 18.16 -9.65 -17.20
C ALA A 408 19.45 -9.33 -16.43
N THR A 409 20.58 -9.23 -17.16
CA THR A 409 21.87 -8.86 -16.57
C THR A 409 21.82 -7.48 -15.92
N LEU A 410 21.26 -6.50 -16.62
CA LEU A 410 21.14 -5.12 -16.12
C LEU A 410 20.20 -5.04 -14.91
N LEU A 411 19.08 -5.77 -14.89
CA LEU A 411 18.18 -5.85 -13.73
C LEU A 411 18.88 -6.41 -12.49
N SER A 412 19.62 -7.52 -12.63
CA SER A 412 20.39 -8.09 -11.53
C SER A 412 21.45 -7.12 -10.99
N LEU A 413 22.03 -6.31 -11.86
CA LEU A 413 22.91 -5.21 -11.45
C LEU A 413 22.17 -4.15 -10.63
N LEU A 414 20.97 -3.74 -11.06
CA LEU A 414 20.17 -2.76 -10.31
C LEU A 414 19.74 -3.29 -8.94
N GLU A 415 19.34 -4.55 -8.86
CA GLU A 415 18.97 -5.21 -7.61
C GLU A 415 20.11 -5.25 -6.59
N ALA A 416 21.35 -5.43 -7.06
CA ALA A 416 22.55 -5.49 -6.22
C ALA A 416 23.00 -4.14 -5.65
N ILE A 417 22.41 -3.02 -6.09
CA ILE A 417 22.72 -1.70 -5.52
C ILE A 417 22.07 -1.58 -4.14
N ASP A 418 22.91 -1.56 -3.10
CA ASP A 418 22.48 -1.51 -1.70
C ASP A 418 21.99 -0.10 -1.28
N VAL A 419 20.68 0.08 -1.33
CA VAL A 419 19.95 1.28 -0.90
C VAL A 419 18.64 0.90 -0.20
N PRO A 420 18.01 1.84 0.55
CA PRO A 420 16.73 1.58 1.19
C PRO A 420 15.72 0.99 0.20
N THR A 421 15.11 -0.13 0.58
CA THR A 421 14.18 -0.86 -0.28
C THR A 421 12.80 -0.20 -0.28
N ALA A 422 12.18 -0.13 -1.45
CA ALA A 422 10.77 0.20 -1.62
C ALA A 422 9.91 -1.08 -1.61
N PRO A 423 8.60 -0.99 -1.27
CA PRO A 423 7.71 -2.15 -1.27
C PRO A 423 7.46 -2.72 -2.68
N ALA A 424 7.50 -1.86 -3.69
CA ALA A 424 7.37 -2.22 -5.09
C ALA A 424 8.24 -1.30 -5.95
N TYR A 425 8.56 -1.77 -7.15
CA TYR A 425 9.23 -0.97 -8.17
C TYR A 425 8.45 -1.06 -9.47
N ALA A 426 8.44 0.03 -10.21
CA ALA A 426 7.92 0.10 -11.56
C ALA A 426 9.10 -0.03 -12.55
N PRO A 427 9.26 -1.18 -13.22
CA PRO A 427 10.26 -1.37 -14.24
C PRO A 427 9.91 -0.56 -15.50
N ALA A 428 10.92 0.04 -16.13
CA ALA A 428 10.78 0.72 -17.41
C ALA A 428 11.97 0.40 -18.31
N VAL A 429 11.75 0.35 -19.62
CA VAL A 429 12.79 0.06 -20.62
C VAL A 429 12.66 0.97 -21.82
N GLY A 430 13.76 1.32 -22.45
CA GLY A 430 13.76 2.16 -23.65
C GLY A 430 14.96 1.98 -24.56
N ILE A 431 14.85 2.57 -25.75
CA ILE A 431 15.95 2.75 -26.70
C ILE A 431 16.11 4.24 -26.98
N GLU A 432 17.27 4.76 -26.62
CA GLU A 432 17.70 6.11 -26.99
C GLU A 432 18.39 6.08 -28.37
N ASN A 433 18.15 7.08 -29.22
CA ASN A 433 18.65 7.18 -30.61
C ASN A 433 18.35 5.97 -31.53
N PRO A 434 17.07 5.63 -31.80
CA PRO A 434 16.69 4.41 -32.53
C PRO A 434 16.88 4.46 -34.07
N ARG A 435 17.34 5.58 -34.65
CA ARG A 435 17.33 5.86 -36.11
C ARG A 435 18.07 4.86 -36.99
N MET A 436 19.04 4.13 -36.45
CA MET A 436 19.84 3.13 -37.18
C MET A 436 19.69 1.73 -36.59
N VAL A 437 18.63 1.51 -35.82
CA VAL A 437 18.34 0.21 -35.21
C VAL A 437 17.51 -0.64 -36.19
N MET A 438 17.97 -1.87 -36.40
CA MET A 438 17.27 -2.91 -37.15
C MET A 438 16.85 -4.03 -36.20
N VAL A 439 15.69 -4.63 -36.45
CA VAL A 439 15.20 -5.77 -35.67
C VAL A 439 15.50 -7.06 -36.43
N GLU A 440 16.59 -7.73 -36.08
CA GLU A 440 17.07 -8.93 -36.74
C GLU A 440 17.85 -9.81 -35.75
N ARG A 441 17.97 -11.11 -36.03
CA ARG A 441 18.88 -11.97 -35.26
C ARG A 441 20.33 -11.58 -35.53
N LEU A 442 21.10 -11.34 -34.49
CA LEU A 442 22.48 -10.86 -34.55
C LEU A 442 23.37 -11.77 -35.43
N SER A 443 23.14 -13.08 -35.39
CA SER A 443 23.86 -14.08 -36.20
C SER A 443 23.50 -14.06 -37.68
N ALA A 444 22.36 -13.47 -38.05
CA ALA A 444 21.83 -13.42 -39.41
C ALA A 444 22.11 -12.08 -40.12
N VAL A 445 22.61 -11.09 -39.39
CA VAL A 445 22.86 -9.74 -39.90
C VAL A 445 23.88 -9.77 -41.03
N ASN A 446 23.50 -9.21 -42.18
CA ASN A 446 24.46 -8.91 -43.24
C ASN A 446 25.16 -7.58 -42.91
N PRO A 447 26.47 -7.56 -42.62
CA PRO A 447 27.17 -6.35 -42.21
C PRO A 447 27.22 -5.27 -43.30
N THR A 448 26.89 -5.63 -44.55
CA THR A 448 26.95 -4.73 -45.72
C THR A 448 25.57 -4.31 -46.25
N HIS A 449 24.47 -4.82 -45.69
CA HIS A 449 23.10 -4.49 -46.13
C HIS A 449 22.15 -4.41 -44.95
N ALA A 450 21.40 -3.30 -44.81
CA ALA A 450 20.49 -3.08 -43.67
C ALA A 450 19.19 -2.41 -44.10
N THR A 451 18.09 -2.80 -43.45
CA THR A 451 16.78 -2.12 -43.54
C THR A 451 16.44 -1.54 -42.18
N PHE A 452 16.47 -0.22 -42.06
CA PHE A 452 16.23 0.45 -40.77
C PHE A 452 14.73 0.54 -40.47
N SER A 453 14.37 0.19 -39.23
CA SER A 453 12.98 0.14 -38.79
C SER A 453 12.43 1.51 -38.38
N HIS A 454 13.29 2.43 -37.92
CA HIS A 454 12.90 3.78 -37.48
C HIS A 454 13.62 4.86 -38.28
N ARG A 455 12.92 5.97 -38.59
CA ARG A 455 13.48 7.14 -39.28
C ARG A 455 13.67 8.38 -38.38
N SER A 456 13.19 8.30 -37.15
CA SER A 456 13.25 9.38 -36.15
C SER A 456 14.35 9.10 -35.13
N ASP A 457 14.95 10.16 -34.60
CA ASP A 457 15.88 10.14 -33.46
C ASP A 457 15.14 10.19 -32.11
N ALA A 458 13.81 10.30 -32.11
CA ALA A 458 13.01 10.28 -30.88
C ALA A 458 13.14 8.93 -30.16
N PRO A 459 13.26 8.91 -28.82
CA PRO A 459 13.44 7.68 -28.06
C PRO A 459 12.19 6.80 -28.14
N VAL A 460 12.39 5.50 -28.07
CA VAL A 460 11.31 4.50 -27.92
C VAL A 460 11.28 4.09 -26.46
N ARG A 461 10.13 4.22 -25.78
CA ARG A 461 10.00 4.01 -24.33
C ARG A 461 8.79 3.18 -24.00
N VAL A 462 8.95 2.29 -23.04
CA VAL A 462 7.88 1.62 -22.31
C VAL A 462 7.79 2.31 -20.95
N ASP A 463 6.74 3.10 -20.76
CA ASP A 463 6.55 3.88 -19.54
C ASP A 463 6.17 2.98 -18.34
N PRO A 464 6.55 3.34 -17.11
CA PRO A 464 6.25 2.57 -15.90
C PRO A 464 4.79 2.77 -15.47
N GLU A 465 3.87 2.08 -16.13
CA GLU A 465 2.42 2.08 -15.81
C GLU A 465 2.02 0.98 -14.82
N GLU A 466 2.90 0.00 -14.61
CA GLU A 466 2.70 -1.14 -13.72
C GLU A 466 3.93 -1.35 -12.83
N ALA A 467 3.73 -1.97 -11.67
CA ALA A 467 4.77 -2.27 -10.71
C ALA A 467 4.81 -3.75 -10.35
N VAL A 468 5.98 -4.19 -9.91
CA VAL A 468 6.21 -5.51 -9.34
C VAL A 468 6.67 -5.34 -7.90
N THR A 469 6.25 -6.25 -7.03
CA THR A 469 6.67 -6.17 -5.62
C THR A 469 8.17 -6.44 -5.48
N ALA A 470 8.80 -5.86 -4.47
CA ALA A 470 10.23 -6.02 -4.25
C ALA A 470 10.64 -7.49 -4.05
N THR A 471 9.76 -8.31 -3.47
CA THR A 471 9.97 -9.75 -3.28
C THR A 471 9.90 -10.53 -4.60
N MET A 472 9.10 -10.08 -5.58
CA MET A 472 8.98 -10.72 -6.89
C MET A 472 10.13 -10.34 -7.84
N LEU A 473 10.85 -9.25 -7.57
CA LEU A 473 12.05 -8.92 -8.32
C LEU A 473 13.20 -9.89 -8.03
N VAL A 474 13.37 -10.25 -6.75
CA VAL A 474 14.55 -10.99 -6.28
C VAL A 474 14.66 -12.33 -6.99
N GLY A 475 15.71 -12.46 -7.81
CA GLY A 475 16.03 -13.71 -8.50
C GLY A 475 15.18 -14.00 -9.75
N ARG A 476 14.34 -13.06 -10.20
CA ARG A 476 13.43 -13.24 -11.35
C ARG A 476 13.71 -12.28 -12.51
N SER A 477 14.95 -11.79 -12.59
CA SER A 477 15.38 -10.87 -13.64
C SER A 477 15.18 -11.42 -15.07
N GLY A 478 15.21 -12.74 -15.26
CA GLY A 478 14.96 -13.40 -16.55
C GLY A 478 13.54 -13.23 -17.07
N GLU A 479 12.53 -13.38 -16.21
CA GLU A 479 11.12 -13.23 -16.59
C GLU A 479 10.74 -11.76 -16.81
N LEU A 480 11.24 -10.86 -15.95
CA LEU A 480 11.10 -9.42 -16.16
C LEU A 480 11.69 -9.03 -17.52
N ALA A 481 12.83 -9.61 -17.86
CA ALA A 481 13.50 -9.32 -19.11
C ALA A 481 12.71 -9.79 -20.32
N GLU A 482 12.05 -10.95 -20.24
CA GLU A 482 11.19 -11.45 -21.31
C GLU A 482 10.07 -10.47 -21.62
N GLU A 483 9.30 -10.10 -20.59
CA GLU A 483 8.14 -9.21 -20.74
C GLU A 483 8.55 -7.81 -21.19
N LEU A 484 9.60 -7.23 -20.58
CA LEU A 484 10.11 -5.91 -20.98
C LEU A 484 10.65 -5.91 -22.41
N THR A 485 11.32 -6.99 -22.85
CA THR A 485 11.79 -7.12 -24.24
C THR A 485 10.60 -7.18 -25.21
N ALA A 486 9.56 -7.95 -24.87
CA ALA A 486 8.36 -8.07 -25.69
C ALA A 486 7.65 -6.71 -25.84
N ARG A 487 7.43 -5.99 -24.72
CA ARG A 487 6.85 -4.63 -24.72
C ARG A 487 7.68 -3.66 -25.54
N LEU A 488 8.99 -3.67 -25.37
CA LEU A 488 9.90 -2.79 -26.12
C LEU A 488 9.81 -3.05 -27.62
N LEU A 489 9.84 -4.32 -28.04
CA LEU A 489 9.72 -4.69 -29.46
C LEU A 489 8.35 -4.32 -30.04
N LEU A 490 7.27 -4.43 -29.26
CA LEU A 490 5.93 -4.01 -29.68
C LEU A 490 5.86 -2.50 -29.92
N VAL A 491 6.38 -1.69 -28.98
CA VAL A 491 6.42 -0.22 -29.15
C VAL A 491 7.36 0.16 -30.30
N PHE A 492 8.48 -0.53 -30.45
CA PHE A 492 9.47 -0.27 -31.50
C PHE A 492 8.97 -0.64 -32.91
N ARG A 493 8.12 -1.66 -33.04
CA ARG A 493 7.52 -2.09 -34.32
C ARG A 493 6.17 -1.43 -34.60
N GLY A 494 5.54 -0.82 -33.59
CA GLY A 494 4.24 -0.17 -33.70
C GLY A 494 4.25 0.92 -34.78
N PRO A 495 3.10 1.23 -35.39
CA PRO A 495 3.00 2.32 -36.35
C PRO A 495 3.40 3.61 -35.63
N GLY A 496 4.59 4.11 -35.94
CA GLY A 496 5.16 5.26 -35.26
C GLY A 496 4.15 6.39 -35.21
N ARG A 497 4.00 7.02 -34.04
CA ARG A 497 3.59 8.42 -33.98
C ARG A 497 4.63 9.17 -34.83
N SER A 498 4.26 9.37 -36.09
CA SER A 498 5.06 10.05 -37.11
C SER A 498 5.12 11.53 -36.81
#